data_AF-A0A954MPZ0-F1
#
_entry.id   AF-A0A954MPZ0-F1
#
_cell.length_a   1.000
_cell.length_b   1.000
_cell.length_c   1.000
_cell.angle_alpha   90.00
_cell.angle_beta   90.00
_cell.angle_gamma   90.00
#
_symmetry.space_group_name_H-M   'P 1'
#
loop_
_entity.id
_entity.type
_entity.pdbx_description
1 polymer ?
#
loop_
_entity_poly.entity_id
_entity_poly.type
_entity_poly.pdbx_seq_one_letter_code
_entity_poly.pdbx_strand_id
1 'polypeptide(L)'
;METLVPSTQSTAVPIHPARFPLDRLRPSEAVRLLNSTSLGIVTSERQLYRDRQRAGFRIGDGRRIDLIRFVAWLAEQRHSRPERFDDVLPIRTPKSSETVTVQEVHDLLVRQDFRCALTGE
;
A
#
# COMPACT_ATOMS: atom_id res chain seq x y z
N MET A 1 -45.41 -5.30 1.28
CA MET A 1 -44.28 -5.29 2.22
C MET A 1 -43.28 -6.31 1.70
N GLU A 2 -42.52 -5.94 0.67
CA GLU A 2 -41.39 -6.74 0.16
C GLU A 2 -40.27 -5.75 -0.14
N THR A 3 -39.17 -5.92 0.57
CA THR A 3 -37.95 -5.12 0.47
C THR A 3 -37.12 -5.60 -0.72
N LEU A 4 -37.01 -4.73 -1.73
CA LEU A 4 -36.04 -4.84 -2.82
C LEU A 4 -34.61 -4.81 -2.24
N VAL A 5 -33.97 -5.97 -2.22
CA VAL A 5 -32.52 -6.10 -1.99
C VAL A 5 -31.83 -5.66 -3.28
N PRO A 6 -30.90 -4.68 -3.27
CA PRO A 6 -30.12 -4.39 -4.45
C PRO A 6 -29.12 -5.53 -4.66
N SER A 7 -29.35 -6.33 -5.71
CA SER A 7 -28.39 -7.31 -6.21
C SER A 7 -27.04 -6.63 -6.42
N THR A 8 -26.05 -6.99 -5.60
CA THR A 8 -24.65 -6.65 -5.86
C THR A 8 -24.24 -7.40 -7.12
N GLN A 9 -24.44 -6.77 -8.28
CA GLN A 9 -23.88 -7.25 -9.53
C GLN A 9 -22.36 -7.18 -9.37
N SER A 10 -21.76 -8.32 -9.05
CA SER A 10 -20.33 -8.54 -9.20
C SER A 10 -20.04 -8.42 -10.68
N THR A 11 -19.71 -7.20 -11.12
CA THR A 11 -19.20 -6.95 -12.46
C THR A 11 -17.91 -7.76 -12.57
N ALA A 12 -18.00 -8.89 -13.26
CA ALA A 12 -16.85 -9.68 -13.66
C ALA A 12 -15.95 -8.77 -14.50
N VAL A 13 -14.94 -8.20 -13.85
CA VAL A 13 -13.91 -7.42 -14.52
C VAL A 13 -13.24 -8.36 -15.52
N PRO A 14 -13.15 -8.00 -16.81
CA PRO A 14 -12.50 -8.85 -17.79
C PRO A 14 -11.06 -9.06 -17.33
N ILE A 15 -10.77 -10.26 -16.81
CA ILE A 15 -9.42 -10.70 -16.51
C ILE A 15 -8.73 -10.70 -17.86
N HIS A 16 -7.89 -9.71 -18.11
CA HIS A 16 -7.09 -9.65 -19.32
C HIS A 16 -6.36 -11.01 -19.42
N PRO A 17 -6.59 -11.80 -20.48
CA PRO A 17 -5.94 -13.10 -20.59
C PRO A 17 -4.44 -12.81 -20.51
N ALA A 18 -3.79 -13.36 -19.49
CA ALA A 18 -2.40 -13.15 -19.17
C ALA A 18 -1.55 -13.66 -20.34
N ARG A 19 -1.42 -12.84 -21.38
CA ARG A 19 -0.64 -13.13 -22.58
C ARG A 19 0.84 -12.90 -22.34
N PHE A 20 1.19 -12.41 -21.14
CA PHE A 20 2.55 -12.11 -20.72
C PHE A 20 2.93 -13.02 -19.55
N PRO A 21 4.11 -13.65 -19.61
CA PRO A 21 4.60 -14.44 -18.49
C PRO A 21 4.85 -13.51 -17.30
N LEU A 22 4.38 -13.93 -16.12
CA LEU A 22 4.35 -13.11 -14.89
C LEU A 22 5.75 -12.75 -14.35
N ASP A 23 6.79 -13.43 -14.84
CA ASP A 23 8.18 -13.27 -14.46
C ASP A 23 8.91 -12.14 -15.24
N ARG A 24 8.32 -11.63 -16.33
CA ARG A 24 8.99 -10.74 -17.29
C ARG A 24 8.17 -9.52 -17.68
N LEU A 25 7.39 -8.98 -16.75
CA LEU A 25 6.55 -7.81 -17.01
C LEU A 25 7.39 -6.53 -17.14
N ARG A 26 7.06 -5.67 -18.10
CA ARG A 26 7.51 -4.28 -18.07
C ARG A 26 6.87 -3.57 -16.88
N PRO A 27 7.51 -2.56 -16.28
CA PRO A 27 6.93 -1.83 -15.14
C PRO A 27 5.52 -1.29 -15.42
N SER A 28 5.29 -0.71 -16.60
CA SER A 28 3.98 -0.22 -17.02
C SER A 28 2.94 -1.33 -17.18
N GLU A 29 3.34 -2.51 -17.65
CA GLU A 29 2.48 -3.69 -17.74
C GLU A 29 2.09 -4.20 -16.36
N ALA A 30 3.03 -4.20 -15.40
CA ALA A 30 2.76 -4.57 -14.02
C ALA A 30 1.74 -3.62 -13.36
N VAL A 31 1.88 -2.30 -13.55
CA VAL A 31 0.89 -1.32 -13.06
C VAL A 31 -0.48 -1.55 -13.69
N ARG A 32 -0.55 -1.70 -15.01
CA ARG A 32 -1.82 -1.96 -15.71
C ARG A 32 -2.47 -3.25 -15.24
N LEU A 33 -1.69 -4.30 -15.03
CA LEU A 33 -2.19 -5.59 -14.55
C LEU A 33 -2.75 -5.47 -13.13
N LEU A 34 -2.02 -4.85 -12.21
CA LEU A 34 -2.45 -4.65 -10.83
C LEU A 34 -3.72 -3.78 -10.74
N ASN A 35 -3.80 -2.73 -11.55
CA ASN A 35 -4.96 -1.83 -11.59
C ASN A 35 -6.13 -2.37 -12.41
N SER A 36 -5.95 -3.48 -13.13
CA SER A 36 -7.06 -4.18 -13.81
C SER A 36 -7.91 -5.03 -12.87
N THR A 37 -7.63 -4.99 -11.56
CA THR A 37 -8.39 -5.70 -10.54
C THR A 37 -9.62 -4.91 -10.08
N SER A 38 -10.61 -5.60 -9.53
CA SER A 38 -11.82 -4.97 -8.96
C SER A 38 -11.55 -4.08 -7.74
N LEU A 39 -10.32 -4.10 -7.19
CA LEU A 39 -9.87 -3.19 -6.13
C LEU A 39 -9.63 -1.76 -6.64
N GLY A 40 -9.64 -1.52 -7.95
CA GLY A 40 -9.37 -0.21 -8.53
C GLY A 40 -7.87 0.10 -8.62
N ILE A 41 -7.48 1.34 -8.33
CA ILE A 41 -6.08 1.78 -8.44
C ILE A 41 -5.29 1.27 -7.24
N VAL A 42 -4.54 0.18 -7.45
CA VAL A 42 -3.70 -0.46 -6.43
C VAL A 42 -2.33 0.22 -6.34
N THR A 43 -1.73 0.58 -7.49
CA THR A 43 -0.41 1.21 -7.52
C THR A 43 -0.24 2.18 -8.70
N SER A 44 0.76 3.04 -8.62
CA SER A 44 1.14 3.98 -9.69
C SER A 44 2.55 3.70 -10.19
N GLU A 45 2.88 4.17 -11.39
CA GLU A 45 4.25 4.01 -11.95
C GLU A 45 5.32 4.63 -11.05
N ARG A 46 5.02 5.78 -10.43
CA ARG A 46 5.94 6.45 -9.50
C ARG A 46 6.16 5.62 -8.24
N GLN A 47 5.10 5.00 -7.71
CA GLN A 47 5.20 4.13 -6.55
C GLN A 47 6.01 2.87 -6.90
N LEU A 48 5.71 2.24 -8.04
CA LEU A 48 6.44 1.08 -8.53
C LEU A 48 7.92 1.40 -8.78
N TYR A 49 8.25 2.59 -9.29
CA TYR A 49 9.64 3.04 -9.44
C TYR A 49 10.37 3.07 -8.09
N ARG A 50 9.77 3.68 -7.06
CA ARG A 50 10.35 3.74 -5.71
C ARG A 50 10.53 2.35 -5.11
N ASP A 51 9.55 1.49 -5.28
CA ASP A 51 9.61 0.11 -4.77
C ASP A 51 10.73 -0.68 -5.45
N ARG A 52 10.96 -0.47 -6.75
CA ARG A 52 12.12 -1.03 -7.46
C ARG A 52 13.46 -0.50 -6.97
N GLN A 53 13.55 0.79 -6.67
CA GLN A 53 14.77 1.36 -6.09
C GLN A 53 15.05 0.79 -4.69
N ARG A 54 14.00 0.51 -3.90
CA ARG A 54 14.13 -0.07 -2.56
C ARG A 54 14.42 -1.57 -2.56
N ALA A 55 13.71 -2.33 -3.39
CA ALA A 55 13.84 -3.78 -3.48
C ALA A 55 15.09 -4.21 -4.26
N GLY A 56 15.61 -3.34 -5.13
CA GLY A 56 16.73 -3.63 -6.01
C GLY A 56 16.42 -4.79 -6.97
N PHE A 57 17.38 -5.70 -7.14
CA PHE A 57 17.26 -6.87 -8.02
C PHE A 57 16.42 -8.02 -7.43
N ARG A 58 15.91 -7.89 -6.20
CA ARG A 58 15.12 -8.96 -5.55
C ARG A 58 13.77 -9.20 -6.24
N ILE A 59 13.24 -8.20 -6.94
CA ILE A 59 11.93 -8.25 -7.60
C ILE A 59 12.02 -8.36 -9.13
N GLY A 60 13.23 -8.53 -9.68
CA GLY A 60 13.46 -8.75 -11.11
C GLY A 60 14.83 -8.28 -11.61
N ASP A 61 15.03 -8.33 -12.93
CA ASP A 61 16.34 -8.15 -13.58
C ASP A 61 16.70 -6.69 -13.89
N GLY A 62 16.21 -5.74 -13.08
CA GLY A 62 16.47 -4.29 -13.26
C GLY A 62 15.77 -3.63 -14.45
N ARG A 63 15.30 -4.39 -15.45
CA ARG A 63 14.45 -3.88 -16.56
C ARG A 63 13.02 -4.41 -16.50
N ARG A 64 12.86 -5.65 -16.05
CA ARG A 64 11.58 -6.35 -15.93
C ARG A 64 11.28 -6.61 -14.46
N ILE A 65 10.02 -6.90 -14.18
CA ILE A 65 9.50 -7.21 -12.85
C ILE A 65 8.89 -8.60 -12.91
N ASP A 66 9.25 -9.42 -11.93
CA ASP A 66 8.55 -10.66 -11.63
C ASP A 66 7.47 -10.35 -10.61
N LEU A 67 6.21 -10.54 -11.00
CA LEU A 67 5.05 -10.21 -10.17
C LEU A 67 5.04 -11.00 -8.86
N ILE A 68 5.44 -12.28 -8.88
CA ILE A 68 5.40 -13.14 -7.70
C ILE A 68 6.47 -12.68 -6.71
N ARG A 69 7.70 -12.41 -7.19
CA ARG A 69 8.76 -11.85 -6.34
C ARG A 69 8.40 -10.48 -5.81
N PHE A 70 7.74 -9.65 -6.62
CA PHE A 70 7.27 -8.34 -6.20
C PHE A 70 6.24 -8.42 -5.07
N VAL A 71 5.23 -9.30 -5.17
CA VAL A 71 4.23 -9.52 -4.12
C VAL A 71 4.87 -10.09 -2.85
N ALA A 72 5.80 -11.04 -2.99
CA ALA A 72 6.54 -11.59 -1.84
C ALA A 72 7.32 -10.50 -1.10
N TRP A 73 8.00 -9.61 -1.83
CA TRP A 73 8.68 -8.46 -1.25
C TRP A 73 7.70 -7.48 -0.58
N LEU A 74 6.55 -7.20 -1.18
CA LEU A 74 5.53 -6.35 -0.55
C LEU A 74 5.01 -6.97 0.77
N ALA A 75 4.83 -8.29 0.81
CA ALA A 75 4.44 -9.00 2.03
C ALA A 75 5.54 -8.92 3.10
N GLU A 76 6.81 -9.11 2.72
CA GLU A 76 7.96 -8.94 3.62
C GLU A 76 7.99 -7.52 4.20
N GLN A 77 7.79 -6.49 3.37
CA GLN A 77 7.74 -5.09 3.81
C GLN A 77 6.55 -4.80 4.72
N ARG A 78 5.40 -5.44 4.50
CA ARG A 78 4.22 -5.30 5.39
C ARG A 78 4.50 -5.90 6.77
N HIS A 79 5.13 -7.07 6.84
CA HIS A 79 5.45 -7.73 8.12
C HIS A 79 6.68 -7.16 8.82
N SER A 80 7.61 -6.55 8.08
CA SER A 80 8.80 -5.89 8.63
C SER A 80 8.51 -4.47 9.12
N ARG A 81 7.37 -3.91 8.73
CA ARG A 81 6.88 -2.66 9.30
C ARG A 81 6.45 -2.96 10.75
N PRO A 82 7.04 -2.31 11.77
CA PRO A 82 6.52 -2.43 13.13
C PRO A 82 5.05 -2.06 13.07
N GLU A 83 4.18 -2.91 13.62
CA GLU A 83 2.74 -2.68 13.62
C GLU A 83 2.49 -1.23 14.00
N ARG A 84 1.79 -0.51 13.13
CA ARG A 84 1.42 0.85 13.49
C ARG A 84 0.64 0.71 14.78
N PHE A 85 0.96 1.53 15.77
CA PHE A 85 0.18 1.60 17.01
C PHE A 85 -1.32 1.82 16.76
N ASP A 86 -1.70 2.26 15.56
CA ASP A 86 -3.09 2.35 15.04
C ASP A 86 -3.83 0.99 14.99
N ASP A 87 -3.13 -0.14 14.89
CA ASP A 87 -3.73 -1.48 14.78
C ASP A 87 -3.94 -2.15 16.15
N VAL A 88 -3.19 -1.74 17.18
CA VAL A 88 -3.20 -2.35 18.54
C VAL A 88 -3.93 -1.47 19.57
N LEU A 89 -4.08 -0.17 19.31
CA LEU A 89 -4.95 0.69 20.09
C LEU A 89 -6.17 1.04 19.25
N PRO A 90 -7.41 0.96 19.79
CA PRO A 90 -8.54 1.56 19.10
C PRO A 90 -8.15 3.01 18.84
N ILE A 91 -8.19 3.44 17.58
CA ILE A 91 -8.07 4.84 17.22
C ILE A 91 -9.17 5.57 18.01
N ARG A 92 -8.85 6.05 19.21
CA ARG A 92 -9.48 7.24 19.76
C ARG A 92 -9.07 8.29 18.75
N THR A 93 -9.92 8.52 17.74
CA THR A 93 -9.89 9.77 16.99
C THR A 93 -9.75 10.85 18.05
N PRO A 94 -8.62 11.59 18.10
CA PRO A 94 -8.42 12.56 19.15
C PRO A 94 -9.62 13.50 19.07
N LYS A 95 -10.44 13.48 20.12
CA LYS A 95 -11.49 14.48 20.29
C LYS A 95 -10.74 15.80 20.24
N SER A 96 -11.11 16.68 19.32
CA SER A 96 -10.36 17.87 18.91
C SER A 96 -10.19 18.96 20.00
N SER A 97 -10.25 18.57 21.27
CA SER A 97 -10.17 19.42 22.44
C SER A 97 -9.69 18.70 23.73
N GLU A 98 -9.25 17.44 23.67
CA GLU A 98 -8.72 16.75 24.86
C GLU A 98 -7.26 17.15 25.10
N THR A 99 -6.90 17.46 26.35
CA THR A 99 -5.57 17.92 26.74
C THR A 99 -4.52 16.87 26.37
N VAL A 100 -3.60 17.24 25.47
CA VAL A 100 -2.47 16.39 25.11
C VAL A 100 -1.50 16.33 26.29
N THR A 101 -1.17 15.11 26.73
CA THR A 101 -0.23 14.87 27.82
C THR A 101 1.22 15.03 27.33
N VAL A 102 2.14 15.32 28.27
CA VAL A 102 3.58 15.45 27.96
C VAL A 102 4.12 14.16 27.34
N GLN A 103 3.64 12.99 27.80
CA GLN A 103 4.09 11.71 27.28
C GLN A 103 3.69 11.50 25.81
N GLU A 104 2.48 11.91 25.44
CA GLU A 104 2.02 11.82 24.05
C GLU A 104 2.84 12.71 23.12
N VAL A 105 3.20 13.92 23.57
CA VAL A 105 4.09 14.82 22.83
C VAL A 105 5.49 14.21 22.70
N HIS A 106 6.05 13.68 23.79
CA HIS A 106 7.35 13.03 23.78
C HIS A 106 7.38 11.84 22.82
N ASP A 107 6.38 10.98 22.87
CA ASP A 107 6.28 9.81 22.00
C ASP A 107 6.10 10.22 20.53
N LEU A 108 5.35 11.30 20.25
CA LEU A 108 5.24 11.85 18.91
C LEU A 108 6.58 12.36 18.39
N LEU A 109 7.33 13.10 19.20
CA LEU A 109 8.64 13.63 18.82
C LEU A 109 9.65 12.52 18.56
N VAL A 110 9.70 11.50 19.41
CA VAL A 110 10.56 10.33 19.21
C VAL A 110 10.20 9.59 17.91
N ARG A 111 8.91 9.42 17.59
CA ARG A 111 8.46 8.82 16.33
C ARG A 111 8.89 9.61 15.09
N GLN A 112 8.98 10.92 15.21
CA GLN A 112 9.39 11.79 14.12
C GLN A 112 10.91 11.96 14.03
N ASP A 113 11.70 11.24 14.85
CA ASP A 113 13.14 11.47 14.99
C ASP A 113 13.44 12.95 15.31
N PHE A 114 12.59 13.52 16.19
CA PHE A 114 12.56 14.94 16.55
C PHE A 114 12.37 15.91 15.38
N ARG A 115 11.97 15.44 14.19
CA ARG A 115 11.64 16.30 13.05
C ARG A 115 10.24 16.85 13.20
N CYS A 116 10.11 18.15 13.45
CA CYS A 116 8.81 18.79 13.46
C CYS A 116 8.10 18.63 12.11
N ALA A 117 6.94 17.96 12.10
CA ALA A 117 6.09 17.88 10.91
C ALA A 117 5.55 19.24 10.42
N LEU A 118 5.71 20.31 11.20
CA LEU A 118 5.30 21.69 10.88
C LEU A 118 6.40 22.52 10.18
N THR A 119 7.65 22.07 10.19
CA THR A 119 8.75 22.76 9.51
C THR A 119 9.21 21.87 8.36
N GLY A 120 8.60 22.07 7.19
CA GLY A 120 8.93 21.34 5.97
C GLY A 120 10.20 21.86 5.32
N GLU A 121 11.36 21.53 5.89
CA GLU A 121 12.65 21.56 5.18
C GLU A 121 13.37 20.21 5.28
#